data_AF-A0A9D8B6A2-F1
#
_entry.id   AF-A0A9D8B6A2-F1
#
_cell.length_a   1.000
_cell.length_b   1.000
_cell.length_c   1.000
_cell.angle_alpha   90.00
_cell.angle_beta   90.00
_cell.angle_gamma   90.00
#
_symmetry.space_group_name_H-M   'P 1'
#
loop_
_entity.id
_entity.type
_entity.pdbx_description
1 polymer ?
#
loop_
_entity_poly.entity_id
_entity_poly.type
_entity_poly.pdbx_seq_one_letter_code
_entity_poly.pdbx_strand_id
1 'polypeptide(L)'
;MNLPPPPPEILAPREESAAEPQPSRLTLLARDHALQILIALALLGNLALFAYLGIRFDALPDPLPLHFDAAGLADRIESKSGIFGLPIIGALVLALNIALGVPAHRRERAATILLATGALLAQVLLWFAVSSIIGGLL
;
A
#
# COMPACT_ATOMS: atom_id res chain seq x y z
N MET A 1 25.94 26.93 -70.40
CA MET A 1 26.90 26.98 -69.29
C MET A 1 26.36 26.07 -68.21
N ASN A 2 26.83 24.82 -68.16
CA ASN A 2 26.32 23.80 -67.23
C ASN A 2 26.97 24.05 -65.87
N LEU A 3 26.19 24.41 -64.86
CA LEU A 3 26.68 24.52 -63.49
C LEU A 3 27.04 23.12 -62.98
N PRO A 4 28.18 22.94 -62.28
CA PRO A 4 28.47 21.67 -61.62
C PRO A 4 27.37 21.37 -60.58
N PRO A 5 27.04 20.08 -60.34
CA PRO A 5 26.11 19.71 -59.29
C PRO A 5 26.61 20.27 -57.94
N PRO A 6 25.72 20.72 -57.05
CA PRO A 6 26.13 21.19 -55.73
C PRO A 6 26.91 20.09 -55.01
N PRO A 7 27.91 20.45 -54.16
CA PRO A 7 28.62 19.48 -53.34
C PRO A 7 27.62 18.62 -52.57
N PRO A 8 27.90 17.34 -52.29
CA PRO A 8 27.10 16.58 -51.34
C PRO A 8 27.16 17.37 -50.04
N GLU A 9 26.06 18.05 -49.74
CA GLU A 9 25.80 18.67 -48.45
C GLU A 9 26.13 17.58 -47.45
N ILE A 10 27.25 17.79 -46.74
CA ILE A 10 27.68 16.92 -45.67
C ILE A 10 26.43 16.78 -44.83
N LEU A 11 25.86 15.57 -44.84
CA LEU A 11 24.78 15.21 -43.94
C LEU A 11 25.35 15.55 -42.57
N ALA A 12 25.01 16.74 -42.07
CA ALA A 12 25.21 17.07 -40.67
C ALA A 12 24.67 15.84 -39.95
N PRO A 13 25.46 15.22 -39.05
CA PRO A 13 24.97 14.08 -38.30
C PRO A 13 23.57 14.44 -37.84
N ARG A 14 22.58 13.63 -38.22
CA ARG A 14 21.22 13.79 -37.69
C ARG A 14 21.39 13.67 -36.18
N GLU A 15 21.54 14.81 -35.52
CA GLU A 15 21.50 14.98 -34.07
C GLU A 15 20.07 14.70 -33.55
N GLU A 16 19.19 14.21 -34.43
CA GLU A 16 17.90 13.59 -34.16
C GLU A 16 18.04 12.15 -33.65
N SER A 17 19.04 11.92 -32.79
CA SER A 17 19.06 10.82 -31.84
C SER A 17 19.35 11.37 -30.44
N ALA A 18 18.76 12.53 -30.15
CA ALA A 18 18.44 12.88 -28.78
C ALA A 18 17.40 11.85 -28.33
N ALA A 19 17.88 10.70 -27.87
CA ALA A 19 17.11 9.71 -27.17
C ALA A 19 16.25 10.46 -26.16
N GLU A 20 14.94 10.55 -26.41
CA GLU A 20 14.03 11.09 -25.43
C GLU A 20 14.36 10.38 -24.11
N PRO A 21 14.63 11.12 -23.03
CA PRO A 21 15.00 10.52 -21.77
C PRO A 21 13.84 9.62 -21.35
N GLN A 22 14.00 8.31 -21.61
CA GLN A 22 13.02 7.30 -21.21
C GLN A 22 12.76 7.55 -19.73
N PRO A 23 11.53 7.93 -19.34
CA PRO A 23 11.25 8.33 -17.98
C PRO A 23 11.68 7.19 -17.06
N SER A 24 12.68 7.47 -16.23
CA SER A 24 13.26 6.49 -15.33
C SER A 24 12.15 5.92 -14.47
N ARG A 25 12.20 4.62 -14.14
CA ARG A 25 11.13 3.89 -13.41
C ARG A 25 10.65 4.60 -12.13
N LEU A 26 11.52 5.43 -11.55
CA LEU A 26 11.26 6.27 -10.39
C LEU A 26 10.33 7.45 -10.70
N THR A 27 10.43 8.07 -11.89
CA THR A 27 9.60 9.21 -12.29
C THR A 27 8.16 8.84 -12.62
N LEU A 28 7.90 7.64 -13.13
CA LEU A 28 6.54 7.13 -13.35
C LEU A 28 5.82 6.83 -12.02
N LEU A 29 6.54 6.24 -11.06
CA LEU A 29 6.02 5.95 -9.72
C LEU A 29 5.89 7.24 -8.86
N ALA A 30 6.77 8.22 -9.08
CA ALA A 30 6.74 9.52 -8.41
C ALA A 30 5.55 10.39 -8.84
N ARG A 31 5.03 10.19 -10.07
CA ARG A 31 3.95 11.00 -10.65
C ARG A 31 2.56 10.61 -10.12
N ASP A 32 2.40 9.38 -9.61
CA ASP A 32 1.12 8.90 -9.08
C ASP A 32 0.97 9.26 -7.58
N HIS A 33 0.78 10.56 -7.33
CA HIS A 33 0.51 11.10 -5.98
C HIS A 33 -0.66 10.38 -5.29
N ALA A 34 -1.68 9.95 -6.04
CA ALA A 34 -2.81 9.19 -5.50
C ALA A 34 -2.38 7.86 -4.88
N LEU A 35 -1.45 7.14 -5.52
CA LEU A 35 -0.93 5.88 -5.00
C LEU A 35 -0.10 6.11 -3.72
N GLN A 36 0.74 7.14 -3.73
CA GLN A 36 1.54 7.49 -2.57
C GLN A 36 0.67 7.91 -1.39
N ILE A 37 -0.39 8.70 -1.64
CA ILE A 37 -1.35 9.10 -0.61
C ILE A 37 -2.06 7.88 -0.03
N LEU A 38 -2.51 6.93 -0.86
CA LEU A 38 -3.18 5.72 -0.40
C LEU A 38 -2.26 4.83 0.44
N ILE A 39 -1.01 4.63 0.00
CA ILE A 39 0.00 3.87 0.75
C ILE A 39 0.31 4.58 2.07
N ALA A 40 0.56 5.90 2.03
CA ALA A 40 0.85 6.69 3.22
C ALA A 40 -0.31 6.63 4.22
N LEU A 41 -1.56 6.74 3.74
CA LEU A 41 -2.75 6.67 4.57
C LEU A 41 -2.93 5.28 5.21
N ALA A 42 -2.72 4.21 4.46
CA ALA A 42 -2.79 2.86 5.00
C ALA A 42 -1.69 2.60 6.04
N LEU A 43 -0.47 3.11 5.78
CA LEU A 43 0.67 2.97 6.69
C LEU A 43 0.45 3.78 7.99
N LEU A 44 -0.02 5.02 7.88
CA LEU A 44 -0.45 5.85 9.00
C LEU A 44 -1.58 5.20 9.78
N GLY A 45 -2.57 4.63 9.10
CA GLY A 45 -3.67 3.91 9.73
C GLY A 45 -3.21 2.69 10.53
N ASN A 46 -2.21 1.97 10.02
CA ASN A 46 -1.64 0.82 10.74
C ASN A 46 -0.78 1.23 11.92
N LEU A 47 0.01 2.30 11.77
CA LEU A 47 0.80 2.83 12.86
C LEU A 47 -0.09 3.41 13.97
N ALA A 48 -1.15 4.10 13.60
CA ALA A 48 -2.17 4.58 14.52
C ALA A 48 -2.87 3.43 15.25
N LEU A 49 -3.14 2.31 14.56
CA LEU A 49 -3.71 1.11 15.18
C LEU A 49 -2.74 0.51 16.22
N PHE A 50 -1.45 0.40 15.88
CA PHE A 50 -0.41 0.00 16.84
C PHE A 50 -0.33 0.91 18.06
N ALA A 51 -0.31 2.23 17.83
CA ALA A 51 -0.24 3.23 18.90
C ALA A 51 -1.49 3.18 19.79
N TYR A 52 -2.67 3.06 19.19
CA TYR A 52 -3.93 2.97 19.92
C TYR A 52 -3.99 1.71 20.81
N LEU A 53 -3.61 0.55 20.27
CA LEU A 53 -3.50 -0.68 21.05
C LEU A 53 -2.47 -0.53 22.17
N GLY A 54 -1.30 0.07 21.90
CA GLY A 54 -0.26 0.31 22.91
C GLY A 54 -0.73 1.19 24.07
N ILE A 55 -1.43 2.29 23.77
CA ILE A 55 -1.97 3.21 24.78
C ILE A 55 -3.06 2.52 25.63
N ARG A 56 -3.88 1.66 25.02
CA ARG A 56 -4.96 0.97 25.72
C ARG A 56 -4.51 -0.34 26.38
N PHE A 57 -3.31 -0.85 26.10
CA PHE A 57 -2.85 -2.18 26.50
C PHE A 57 -2.92 -2.46 28.00
N ASP A 58 -2.66 -1.45 28.84
CA ASP A 58 -2.74 -1.57 30.30
C ASP A 58 -4.18 -1.57 30.82
N ALA A 59 -5.12 -0.97 30.08
CA ALA A 59 -6.53 -0.94 30.42
C ALA A 59 -7.30 -2.17 29.92
N LEU A 60 -6.66 -3.05 29.12
CA LEU A 60 -7.31 -4.26 28.63
C LEU A 60 -7.29 -5.38 29.71
N PRO A 61 -8.43 -6.06 29.93
CA PRO A 61 -8.47 -7.26 30.76
C PRO A 61 -7.51 -8.33 30.24
N ASP A 62 -6.82 -9.02 31.13
CA ASP A 62 -6.10 -10.26 30.80
C ASP A 62 -6.77 -11.39 31.58
N PRO A 63 -7.41 -12.36 30.91
CA PRO A 63 -7.31 -12.69 29.48
C PRO A 63 -8.41 -12.11 28.58
N LEU A 64 -8.16 -12.09 27.26
CA LEU A 64 -9.03 -11.47 26.25
C LEU A 64 -9.66 -12.54 25.34
N PRO A 65 -10.98 -12.50 25.08
CA PRO A 65 -11.62 -13.37 24.10
C PRO A 65 -11.25 -12.93 22.69
N LEU A 66 -10.21 -13.55 22.11
CA LEU A 66 -9.71 -13.23 20.77
C LEU A 66 -10.19 -14.21 19.69
N HIS A 67 -10.79 -15.32 20.09
CA HIS A 67 -11.39 -16.31 19.18
C HIS A 67 -12.86 -16.47 19.51
N PHE A 68 -13.69 -16.28 18.49
CA PHE A 68 -15.13 -16.50 18.56
C PHE A 68 -15.51 -17.69 17.67
N ASP A 69 -16.33 -18.59 18.19
CA ASP A 69 -16.88 -19.69 17.41
C ASP A 69 -17.92 -19.20 16.39
N ALA A 70 -18.48 -20.13 15.61
CA ALA A 70 -19.54 -19.82 14.64
C ALA A 70 -20.84 -19.31 15.26
N ALA A 71 -21.02 -19.44 16.59
CA ALA A 71 -22.13 -18.88 17.36
C ALA A 71 -21.81 -17.48 17.93
N GLY A 72 -20.60 -16.97 17.71
CA GLY A 72 -20.13 -15.68 18.24
C GLY A 72 -19.73 -15.74 19.72
N LEU A 73 -19.55 -16.94 20.28
CA LEU A 73 -19.10 -17.13 21.65
C LEU A 73 -17.58 -17.26 21.71
N ALA A 74 -16.97 -16.71 22.76
CA ALA A 74 -15.54 -16.78 22.96
C ALA A 74 -15.09 -18.22 23.27
N ASP A 75 -14.61 -18.93 22.26
CA ASP A 75 -14.17 -20.34 22.37
C ASP A 75 -12.72 -20.45 22.85
N ARG A 76 -11.92 -19.39 22.64
CA ARG A 76 -10.53 -19.32 23.11
C ARG A 76 -10.20 -17.98 23.75
N ILE A 77 -9.94 -18.08 25.04
CA ILE A 77 -9.46 -17.00 25.91
C ILE A 77 -7.94 -16.98 25.79
N GLU A 78 -7.38 -15.99 25.10
CA GLU A 78 -5.94 -15.86 24.89
C GLU A 78 -5.36 -14.67 25.65
N SER A 79 -4.03 -14.63 25.80
CA SER A 79 -3.34 -13.49 26.41
C SER A 79 -3.69 -12.21 25.64
N LYS A 80 -3.89 -11.11 26.35
CA LYS A 80 -4.13 -9.78 25.76
C LYS A 80 -3.09 -9.36 24.71
N SER A 81 -1.90 -9.96 24.71
CA SER A 81 -0.86 -9.77 23.69
C SER A 81 -1.28 -10.20 22.27
N GLY A 82 -2.23 -11.13 22.14
CA GLY A 82 -2.72 -11.59 20.84
C GLY A 82 -3.45 -10.51 20.02
N ILE A 83 -3.91 -9.42 20.66
CA ILE A 83 -4.58 -8.32 19.96
C ILE A 83 -3.64 -7.60 18.98
N PHE A 84 -2.32 -7.64 19.21
CA PHE A 84 -1.31 -7.12 18.27
C PHE A 84 -1.21 -7.95 16.98
N GLY A 85 -1.80 -9.14 16.92
CA GLY A 85 -1.92 -9.90 15.67
C GLY A 85 -2.70 -9.14 14.59
N LEU A 86 -3.73 -8.38 14.97
CA LEU A 86 -4.56 -7.58 14.05
C LEU A 86 -3.74 -6.54 13.25
N PRO A 87 -2.98 -5.63 13.88
CA PRO A 87 -2.15 -4.68 13.15
C PRO A 87 -0.94 -5.33 12.45
N ILE A 88 -0.47 -6.52 12.90
CA ILE A 88 0.53 -7.30 12.16
C ILE A 88 -0.05 -7.82 10.84
N ILE A 89 -1.26 -8.39 10.87
CA ILE A 89 -1.96 -8.83 9.65
C ILE A 89 -2.20 -7.64 8.72
N GLY A 90 -2.62 -6.49 9.25
CA GLY A 90 -2.76 -5.24 8.48
C GLY A 90 -1.45 -4.82 7.80
N ALA A 91 -0.32 -4.87 8.54
CA ALA A 91 1.00 -4.59 7.99
C ALA A 91 1.38 -5.56 6.86
N LEU A 92 1.11 -6.86 7.04
CA LEU A 92 1.40 -7.89 6.04
C LEU A 92 0.57 -7.70 4.77
N VAL A 93 -0.73 -7.44 4.92
CA VAL A 93 -1.62 -7.15 3.79
C VAL A 93 -1.13 -5.91 3.05
N LEU A 94 -0.77 -4.84 3.76
CA LEU A 94 -0.22 -3.63 3.16
C LEU A 94 1.10 -3.93 2.41
N ALA A 95 2.01 -4.67 3.03
CA ALA A 95 3.29 -5.05 2.44
C ALA A 95 3.10 -5.89 1.17
N LEU A 96 2.21 -6.87 1.19
CA LEU A 96 1.87 -7.67 0.01
C LEU A 96 1.26 -6.82 -1.10
N ASN A 97 0.34 -5.92 -0.77
CA ASN A 97 -0.29 -5.04 -1.76
C ASN A 97 0.70 -4.07 -2.39
N ILE A 98 1.68 -3.56 -1.63
CA ILE A 98 2.78 -2.76 -2.19
C ILE A 98 3.68 -3.63 -3.06
N ALA A 99 4.10 -4.80 -2.57
CA ALA A 99 4.99 -5.72 -3.27
C ALA A 99 4.40 -6.23 -4.59
N LEU A 100 3.08 -6.42 -4.66
CA LEU A 100 2.36 -6.82 -5.87
C LEU A 100 1.97 -5.62 -6.74
N GLY A 101 1.61 -4.49 -6.13
CA GLY A 101 1.16 -3.28 -6.81
C GLY A 101 2.28 -2.60 -7.60
N VAL A 102 3.49 -2.54 -7.06
CA VAL A 102 4.67 -1.95 -7.72
C VAL A 102 5.02 -2.63 -9.06
N PRO A 103 5.15 -3.97 -9.15
CA PRO A 103 5.39 -4.64 -10.43
C PRO A 103 4.15 -4.64 -11.34
N ALA A 104 2.92 -4.72 -10.80
CA ALA A 104 1.69 -4.67 -11.56
C ALA A 104 1.42 -3.29 -12.21
N HIS A 105 1.97 -2.22 -11.64
CA HIS A 105 1.87 -0.85 -12.16
C HIS A 105 2.39 -0.72 -13.61
N ARG A 106 3.27 -1.62 -14.05
CA ARG A 106 3.79 -1.64 -15.42
C ARG A 106 2.81 -2.16 -16.46
N ARG A 107 1.74 -2.86 -16.06
CA ARG A 107 0.79 -3.49 -16.98
C ARG A 107 -0.55 -2.76 -17.01
N GLU A 108 -1.13 -2.47 -15.86
CA GLU A 108 -2.42 -1.80 -15.79
C GLU A 108 -2.57 -0.94 -14.53
N ARG A 109 -2.89 0.35 -14.73
CA ARG A 109 -3.18 1.30 -13.65
C ARG A 109 -4.38 0.86 -12.79
N ALA A 110 -5.33 0.14 -13.39
CA ALA A 110 -6.50 -0.42 -12.71
C ALA A 110 -6.12 -1.46 -11.64
N ALA A 111 -5.14 -2.33 -11.90
CA ALA A 111 -4.69 -3.33 -10.95
C ALA A 111 -4.06 -2.69 -9.71
N THR A 112 -3.29 -1.62 -9.89
CA THR A 112 -2.68 -0.90 -8.76
C THR A 112 -3.73 -0.19 -7.90
N ILE A 113 -4.76 0.40 -8.52
CA ILE A 113 -5.85 1.05 -7.78
C ILE A 113 -6.65 0.00 -6.99
N LEU A 114 -6.99 -1.14 -7.60
CA LEU A 114 -7.69 -2.24 -6.91
C LEU A 114 -6.93 -2.75 -5.69
N LEU A 115 -5.61 -2.95 -5.81
CA LEU A 115 -4.76 -3.37 -4.69
C LEU A 115 -4.67 -2.30 -3.60
N ALA A 116 -4.52 -1.02 -3.97
CA ALA A 116 -4.47 0.07 -3.01
C ALA A 116 -5.80 0.27 -2.27
N THR A 117 -6.93 0.20 -2.98
CA THR A 117 -8.26 0.25 -2.38
C THR A 117 -8.55 -0.97 -1.51
N GLY A 118 -8.10 -2.16 -1.91
CA GLY A 118 -8.21 -3.38 -1.12
C GLY A 118 -7.43 -3.30 0.20
N ALA A 119 -6.20 -2.78 0.16
CA ALA A 119 -5.41 -2.55 1.36
C ALA A 119 -6.07 -1.53 2.30
N LEU A 120 -6.61 -0.44 1.76
CA LEU A 120 -7.33 0.56 2.55
C LEU A 120 -8.60 -0.03 3.19
N LEU A 121 -9.37 -0.82 2.45
CA LEU A 121 -10.56 -1.49 2.96
C LEU A 121 -10.22 -2.46 4.08
N ALA A 122 -9.17 -3.27 3.92
CA ALA A 122 -8.67 -4.16 4.96
C ALA A 122 -8.31 -3.37 6.24
N GLN A 123 -7.66 -2.21 6.09
CA GLN A 123 -7.31 -1.35 7.21
C GLN A 123 -8.55 -0.82 7.96
N VAL A 124 -9.60 -0.44 7.24
CA VAL A 124 -10.88 0.00 7.82
C VAL A 124 -11.55 -1.14 8.57
N LEU A 125 -11.59 -2.34 7.99
CA LEU A 125 -12.17 -3.53 8.63
C LEU A 125 -11.42 -3.92 9.92
N LEU A 126 -10.09 -3.83 9.92
CA LEU A 126 -9.28 -4.07 11.12
C LEU A 126 -9.57 -3.05 12.22
N TRP A 127 -9.73 -1.77 11.86
CA TRP A 127 -10.14 -0.72 12.80
C TRP A 127 -11.52 -0.99 13.40
N PHE A 128 -12.47 -1.42 12.57
CA PHE A 128 -13.80 -1.80 13.02
C PHE A 128 -13.76 -3.00 13.96
N ALA A 129 -12.98 -4.04 13.63
CA ALA A 129 -12.80 -5.22 14.47
C ALA A 129 -12.24 -4.86 15.86
N VAL A 130 -11.17 -4.07 15.91
CA VAL A 130 -10.58 -3.60 17.18
C VAL A 130 -11.58 -2.79 18.00
N SER A 131 -12.30 -1.89 17.34
CA SER A 131 -13.29 -1.01 17.99
C SER A 131 -14.48 -1.80 18.53
N SER A 132 -14.93 -2.84 17.82
CA SER A 132 -15.98 -3.75 18.26
C SER A 132 -15.56 -4.58 19.47
N ILE A 133 -14.31 -5.06 19.51
CA ILE A 133 -13.79 -5.84 20.65
C ILE A 133 -13.71 -4.93 21.88
N ILE A 134 -13.08 -3.77 21.77
CA ILE A 134 -12.92 -2.84 22.90
C ILE A 134 -14.27 -2.25 23.34
N GLY A 135 -15.14 -1.89 22.40
CA GLY A 135 -16.47 -1.37 22.70
C GLY A 135 -17.44 -2.41 23.25
N GLY A 136 -17.23 -3.70 22.97
CA GLY A 136 -17.97 -4.80 23.60
C GLY A 136 -17.43 -5.20 24.97
N LEU A 137 -16.22 -4.75 25.34
CA LEU A 137 -15.56 -5.03 26.61
C LEU A 137 -15.77 -3.93 27.67
N LEU A 138 -16.20 -2.73 27.28
CA LEU A 138 -16.52 -1.58 28.14
C LEU A 138 -18.03 -1.49 28.39
#